data_AF-A0A2A2PW66-F1
#
_entry.id   AF-A0A2A2PW66-F1
#
_cell.length_a   1.000
_cell.length_b   1.000
_cell.length_c   1.000
_cell.angle_alpha   90.00
_cell.angle_beta   90.00
_cell.angle_gamma   90.00
#
_symmetry.space_group_name_H-M   'P 1'
#
loop_
_entity.id
_entity.type
_entity.pdbx_description
1 polymer ?
#
loop_
_entity_poly.entity_id
_entity_poly.type
_entity_poly.pdbx_seq_one_letter_code
_entity_poly.pdbx_strand_id
1 'polypeptide(L)'
;MTNTPPRVSPFQRFLDGVERAGNALPHPATLFILLAALVIGLSALCHAAGVAVTHPATGKVITTVNLLSAEGLQRMLTEAVRNFLAYPPLGISLMCLLGIGIAEHSGLMGAMLRLFVLASPAKLVTPMVVFAGVMSNAGSEVGYVLLTPLAAALFHALGRHPILGLAAAFAGVSGGYSANLVIGSVDVLLAGLTQAAAQIVNPEYKVNALANWYFMGVSTFMVTAAGTWVTEKIVA
;
A
#
# COMPACT_ATOMS: atom_id res chain seq x y z
N MET A 1 -40.60 -1.15 -30.77
CA MET A 1 -39.17 -0.89 -30.47
C MET A 1 -38.81 -1.69 -29.23
N THR A 2 -38.36 -2.94 -29.40
CA THR A 2 -37.96 -3.82 -28.29
C THR A 2 -36.46 -3.69 -28.08
N ASN A 3 -36.05 -2.74 -27.22
CA ASN A 3 -34.68 -2.65 -26.73
C ASN A 3 -34.37 -3.90 -25.91
N THR A 4 -33.79 -4.91 -26.56
CA THR A 4 -33.20 -6.05 -25.86
C THR A 4 -31.92 -5.55 -25.20
N PRO A 5 -31.72 -5.72 -23.88
CA PRO A 5 -30.49 -5.26 -23.24
C PRO A 5 -29.28 -5.96 -23.88
N PRO A 6 -28.18 -5.24 -24.13
CA PRO A 6 -27.02 -5.79 -24.81
C PRO A 6 -26.50 -7.01 -24.04
N ARG A 7 -26.10 -8.05 -24.77
CA ARG A 7 -25.50 -9.26 -24.16
C ARG A 7 -24.21 -8.85 -23.44
N VAL A 8 -24.24 -8.92 -22.11
CA VAL A 8 -23.10 -8.56 -21.25
C VAL A 8 -21.90 -9.45 -21.61
N SER A 9 -20.79 -8.84 -22.03
CA SER A 9 -19.59 -9.57 -22.42
C SER A 9 -18.97 -10.32 -21.23
N PRO A 10 -18.20 -11.41 -21.44
CA PRO A 10 -17.50 -12.10 -20.35
C PRO A 10 -16.58 -11.17 -19.56
N PHE A 11 -15.92 -10.22 -20.24
CA PHE A 11 -15.09 -9.20 -19.61
C PHE A 11 -15.92 -8.26 -18.72
N GLN A 12 -17.09 -7.84 -19.20
CA GLN A 12 -17.97 -6.97 -18.43
C GLN A 12 -18.54 -7.68 -17.19
N ARG A 13 -18.88 -8.97 -17.30
CA ARG A 13 -19.26 -9.77 -16.12
C ARG A 13 -18.14 -9.89 -15.09
N PHE A 14 -16.88 -10.00 -15.53
CA PHE A 14 -15.73 -9.98 -14.64
C PHE A 14 -15.61 -8.63 -13.93
N LEU A 15 -15.71 -7.51 -14.66
CA LEU A 15 -15.68 -6.16 -14.07
C LEU A 15 -16.82 -5.94 -13.07
N ASP A 16 -18.04 -6.36 -13.39
CA ASP A 16 -19.18 -6.30 -12.47
C ASP A 16 -18.91 -7.09 -11.18
N GLY A 17 -18.16 -8.20 -11.27
CA GLY A 17 -17.74 -8.98 -10.10
C GLY A 17 -16.74 -8.23 -9.23
N VAL A 18 -15.73 -7.60 -9.86
CA VAL A 18 -14.74 -6.77 -9.17
C VAL A 18 -15.40 -5.58 -8.48
N GLU A 19 -16.31 -4.89 -9.17
CA GLU A 19 -17.06 -3.75 -8.62
C GLU A 19 -17.89 -4.17 -7.40
N ARG A 20 -18.64 -5.27 -7.49
CA ARG A 20 -19.42 -5.77 -6.36
C ARG A 20 -18.54 -6.15 -5.17
N ALA A 21 -17.42 -6.82 -5.42
CA ALA A 21 -16.49 -7.19 -4.36
C ALA A 21 -15.87 -5.95 -3.69
N GLY A 22 -15.48 -4.94 -4.47
CA GLY A 22 -14.97 -3.67 -3.96
C GLY A 22 -16.01 -2.93 -3.11
N ASN A 23 -17.25 -2.84 -3.58
CA ASN A 23 -18.34 -2.16 -2.87
C ASN A 23 -18.84 -2.92 -1.63
N ALA A 24 -18.58 -4.23 -1.53
CA ALA A 24 -18.96 -5.03 -0.38
C ALA A 24 -18.04 -4.82 0.84
N LEU A 25 -16.81 -4.32 0.63
CA LEU A 25 -15.87 -4.08 1.72
C LEU A 25 -16.26 -2.78 2.46
N PRO A 26 -16.60 -2.86 3.76
CA PRO A 26 -16.87 -1.66 4.54
C PRO A 26 -15.56 -0.88 4.76
N HIS A 27 -15.71 0.39 5.14
CA HIS A 27 -14.58 1.26 5.44
C HIS A 27 -13.59 0.56 6.41
N PRO A 28 -12.26 0.65 6.19
CA PRO A 28 -11.28 -0.07 7.00
C PRO A 28 -11.43 0.13 8.52
N ALA A 29 -11.80 1.34 8.96
CA ALA A 29 -12.07 1.61 10.37
C ALA A 29 -13.23 0.74 10.91
N THR A 30 -14.30 0.56 10.14
CA THR A 30 -15.43 -0.30 10.49
C THR A 30 -14.99 -1.77 10.55
N LEU A 31 -14.14 -2.22 9.62
CA LEU A 31 -13.56 -3.57 9.67
C LEU A 31 -12.79 -3.80 10.98
N PHE A 32 -11.92 -2.87 11.39
CA PHE A 32 -11.18 -3.00 12.64
C PHE A 32 -12.07 -2.98 13.88
N ILE A 33 -13.14 -2.17 13.91
CA ILE A 33 -14.12 -2.16 14.99
C ILE A 33 -14.83 -3.52 15.08
N LEU A 34 -15.27 -4.06 13.94
CA LEU A 34 -15.93 -5.38 13.88
C LEU A 34 -14.99 -6.49 14.31
N LEU A 35 -13.72 -6.47 13.88
CA LEU A 35 -12.71 -7.43 14.30
C LEU A 35 -12.41 -7.32 15.80
N ALA A 36 -12.32 -6.11 16.37
CA ALA A 36 -12.14 -5.92 17.80
C ALA A 36 -13.34 -6.46 18.61
N ALA A 37 -14.56 -6.16 18.17
CA ALA A 37 -15.78 -6.71 18.79
C ALA A 37 -15.83 -8.25 18.70
N LEU A 38 -15.41 -8.80 17.55
CA LEU A 38 -15.30 -10.24 17.35
C LEU A 38 -14.27 -10.86 18.30
N VAL A 39 -13.09 -10.27 18.47
CA VAL A 39 -12.06 -10.73 19.42
C VAL A 39 -12.60 -10.74 20.85
N ILE A 40 -13.32 -9.69 21.27
CA ILE A 40 -13.96 -9.63 22.59
C ILE A 40 -14.93 -10.81 22.77
N GLY A 41 -15.84 -11.02 21.81
CA GLY A 41 -16.80 -12.13 21.87
C GLY A 41 -16.15 -13.51 21.85
N LEU A 42 -15.19 -13.73 20.94
CA LEU A 42 -14.46 -14.99 20.83
C LEU A 42 -13.62 -15.28 22.07
N SER A 43 -13.04 -14.25 22.71
CA SER A 43 -12.25 -14.42 23.93
C SER A 43 -13.08 -15.01 25.08
N ALA A 44 -14.34 -14.58 25.21
CA ALA A 44 -15.26 -15.09 26.21
C ALA A 44 -15.71 -16.51 25.88
N LEU A 45 -16.04 -16.79 24.62
CA LEU A 45 -16.45 -18.13 24.17
C LEU A 45 -15.34 -19.17 24.38
N CYS A 46 -14.11 -18.85 23.95
CA CYS A 46 -12.99 -19.78 24.08
C CYS A 46 -12.59 -19.99 25.54
N HIS A 47 -12.69 -18.96 26.38
CA HIS A 47 -12.47 -19.08 27.81
C HIS A 47 -13.53 -19.96 28.48
N ALA A 48 -14.81 -19.80 28.14
CA ALA A 48 -15.90 -20.64 28.64
C ALA A 48 -15.75 -22.11 28.20
N ALA A 49 -15.21 -22.35 27.01
CA ALA A 49 -14.90 -23.69 26.51
C ALA A 49 -13.61 -24.29 27.09
N GLY A 50 -12.85 -23.54 27.90
CA GLY A 50 -11.61 -24.03 28.53
C GLY A 50 -10.46 -24.26 27.54
N VAL A 51 -10.41 -23.52 26.44
CA VAL A 51 -9.39 -23.71 25.40
C VAL A 51 -7.98 -23.39 25.95
N ALA A 52 -7.08 -24.36 25.84
CA ALA A 52 -5.68 -24.23 26.22
C ALA A 52 -4.78 -24.91 25.19
N VAL A 53 -3.64 -24.30 24.89
CA VAL A 53 -2.68 -24.79 23.88
C VAL A 53 -1.27 -24.69 24.43
N THR A 54 -0.44 -25.70 24.17
CA THR A 54 0.99 -25.67 24.53
C THR A 54 1.77 -24.81 23.54
N HIS A 55 2.52 -23.83 24.06
CA HIS A 55 3.37 -22.97 23.25
C HIS A 55 4.49 -23.79 22.57
N PRO A 56 4.63 -23.78 21.24
CA PRO A 56 5.57 -24.64 20.53
C PRO A 56 7.04 -24.34 20.86
N ALA A 57 7.41 -23.06 21.07
CA ALA A 57 8.78 -22.69 21.41
C ALA A 57 9.16 -22.83 22.91
N THR A 58 8.22 -22.64 23.85
CA THR A 58 8.54 -22.57 25.29
C THR A 58 8.02 -23.76 26.10
N GLY A 59 7.13 -24.57 25.52
CA GLY A 59 6.49 -25.70 26.21
C GLY A 59 5.47 -25.30 27.29
N LYS A 60 5.24 -24.01 27.53
CA LYS A 60 4.27 -23.52 28.53
C LYS A 60 2.85 -23.63 28.00
N VAL A 61 1.89 -23.96 28.87
CA VAL A 61 0.47 -23.95 28.53
C VAL A 61 -0.02 -22.50 28.47
N ILE A 62 -0.60 -22.11 27.34
CA ILE A 62 -1.26 -20.82 27.12
C ILE A 62 -2.76 -21.03 27.25
N THR A 63 -3.40 -20.24 28.11
CA THR A 63 -4.85 -20.25 28.31
C THR A 63 -5.48 -19.00 27.69
N THR A 64 -6.72 -19.12 27.24
CA THR A 64 -7.47 -17.99 26.70
C THR A 64 -7.88 -17.01 27.81
N VAL A 65 -7.69 -15.71 27.56
CA VAL A 65 -8.04 -14.63 28.50
C VAL A 65 -9.40 -14.05 28.10
N ASN A 66 -10.36 -14.03 29.01
CA ASN A 66 -11.68 -13.46 28.77
C ASN A 66 -11.65 -11.92 28.89
N LEU A 67 -11.86 -11.20 27.79
CA LEU A 67 -11.89 -9.74 27.79
C LEU A 67 -13.20 -9.13 28.34
N LEU A 68 -14.29 -9.90 28.42
CA LEU A 68 -15.56 -9.48 29.03
C LEU A 68 -15.58 -9.62 30.57
N SER A 69 -14.51 -10.15 31.16
CA SER A 69 -14.32 -10.16 32.62
C SER A 69 -14.09 -8.75 33.18
N ALA A 70 -14.24 -8.58 34.50
CA ALA A 70 -13.95 -7.30 35.15
C ALA A 70 -12.50 -6.86 34.92
N GLU A 71 -11.56 -7.80 35.03
CA GLU A 71 -10.14 -7.59 34.77
C GLU A 71 -9.87 -7.29 33.29
N GLY A 72 -10.55 -7.99 32.38
CA GLY A 72 -10.46 -7.78 30.93
C GLY A 72 -10.93 -6.38 30.52
N LEU A 73 -12.06 -5.92 31.05
CA LEU A 73 -12.60 -4.60 30.79
C LEU A 73 -11.71 -3.50 31.37
N GLN A 74 -11.21 -3.68 32.60
CA GLN A 74 -10.24 -2.77 33.22
C GLN A 74 -8.98 -2.66 32.34
N ARG A 75 -8.47 -3.79 31.85
CA ARG A 75 -7.31 -3.82 30.96
C ARG A 75 -7.57 -3.06 29.66
N MET A 76 -8.72 -3.30 29.01
CA MET A 76 -9.07 -2.61 27.78
C MET A 76 -9.10 -1.08 27.95
N LEU A 77 -9.67 -0.59 29.06
CA LEU A 77 -9.77 0.85 29.33
C LEU A 77 -8.42 1.47 29.72
N THR A 78 -7.64 0.78 30.56
CA THR A 78 -6.37 1.31 31.09
C THR A 78 -5.21 1.22 30.09
N GLU A 79 -5.20 0.21 29.22
CA GLU A 79 -4.11 -0.01 28.27
C GLU A 79 -4.37 0.65 26.90
N ALA A 80 -5.58 1.15 26.62
CA ALA A 80 -5.95 1.70 25.30
C ALA A 80 -4.96 2.75 24.78
N VAL A 81 -4.65 3.78 25.58
CA VAL A 81 -3.73 4.86 25.20
C VAL A 81 -2.31 4.32 25.03
N ARG A 82 -1.86 3.45 25.94
CA ARG A 82 -0.53 2.84 25.87
C ARG A 82 -0.37 2.00 24.60
N ASN A 83 -1.38 1.21 24.24
CA ASN A 83 -1.37 0.38 23.05
C ASN A 83 -1.36 1.22 21.77
N PHE A 84 -2.12 2.33 21.75
CA PHE A 84 -2.10 3.28 20.65
C PHE A 84 -0.73 3.94 20.47
N LEU A 85 -0.11 4.40 21.56
CA LEU A 85 1.22 5.04 21.53
C LEU A 85 2.35 4.04 21.24
N ALA A 86 2.23 2.80 21.71
CA ALA A 86 3.21 1.74 21.48
C ALA A 86 3.11 1.13 20.08
N TYR A 87 2.12 1.52 19.28
CA TYR A 87 1.94 1.04 17.92
C TYR A 87 3.11 1.51 17.03
N PRO A 88 4.02 0.60 16.60
CA PRO A 88 5.28 1.01 15.97
C PRO A 88 5.12 1.90 14.72
N PRO A 89 4.12 1.67 13.84
CA PRO A 89 3.90 2.55 12.69
C PRO A 89 3.58 4.00 13.06
N LEU A 90 3.00 4.30 14.22
CA LEU A 90 2.48 5.64 14.54
C LEU A 90 3.60 6.69 14.56
N GLY A 91 4.59 6.50 15.43
CA GLY A 91 5.64 7.49 15.65
C GLY A 91 6.53 7.72 14.43
N ILE A 92 6.95 6.63 13.78
CA ILE A 92 7.88 6.71 12.65
C ILE A 92 7.18 7.29 11.42
N SER A 93 5.92 6.92 11.16
CA SER A 93 5.17 7.45 10.01
C SER A 93 4.92 8.94 10.14
N LEU A 94 4.59 9.46 11.34
CA LEU A 94 4.39 10.90 11.56
C LEU A 94 5.65 11.72 11.25
N MET A 95 6.83 11.21 11.62
CA MET A 95 8.11 11.86 11.30
C MET A 95 8.42 11.83 9.80
N CYS A 96 8.18 10.69 9.15
CA CYS A 96 8.34 10.58 7.69
C CYS A 96 7.38 11.52 6.94
N LEU A 97 6.11 11.60 7.36
CA LEU A 97 5.12 12.48 6.75
C LEU A 97 5.49 13.96 6.87
N LEU A 98 6.12 14.37 7.97
CA LEU A 98 6.62 15.74 8.12
C LEU A 98 7.71 16.07 7.07
N GLY A 99 8.68 15.17 6.90
CA GLY A 99 9.75 15.35 5.91
C GLY A 99 9.23 15.37 4.47
N ILE A 100 8.35 14.42 4.13
CA ILE A 100 7.69 14.36 2.82
C ILE A 100 6.86 15.61 2.59
N GLY A 101 6.09 16.07 3.59
CA GLY A 101 5.30 17.29 3.52
C GLY A 101 6.13 18.53 3.20
N ILE A 102 7.32 18.68 3.79
CA ILE A 102 8.25 19.78 3.47
C ILE A 102 8.76 19.66 2.02
N ALA A 103 9.19 18.46 1.61
CA ALA A 103 9.68 18.22 0.25
C ALA A 103 8.61 18.44 -0.84
N GLU A 104 7.36 18.11 -0.52
CA GLU A 104 6.23 18.30 -1.42
C GLU A 104 5.79 19.77 -1.47
N HIS A 105 5.57 20.41 -0.31
CA HIS A 105 5.15 21.81 -0.26
C HIS A 105 6.20 22.80 -0.76
N SER A 106 7.49 22.48 -0.67
CA SER A 106 8.56 23.26 -1.30
C SER A 106 8.60 23.10 -2.82
N GLY A 107 7.86 22.15 -3.39
CA GLY A 107 7.85 21.83 -4.82
C GLY A 107 9.05 20.99 -5.28
N LEU A 108 9.93 20.54 -4.37
CA LEU A 108 11.12 19.76 -4.71
C LEU A 108 10.76 18.48 -5.46
N MET A 109 9.78 17.71 -4.95
CA MET A 109 9.37 16.44 -5.57
C MET A 109 8.82 16.64 -6.98
N GLY A 110 7.95 17.63 -7.16
CA GLY A 110 7.40 17.97 -8.48
C GLY A 110 8.47 18.46 -9.46
N ALA A 111 9.42 19.27 -8.98
CA ALA A 111 10.54 19.77 -9.79
C ALA A 111 11.47 18.63 -10.24
N MET A 112 11.82 17.71 -9.33
CA MET A 112 12.67 16.55 -9.65
C MET A 112 12.01 15.64 -10.69
N LEU A 113 10.72 15.32 -10.54
CA LEU A 113 9.99 14.50 -11.50
C LEU A 113 9.91 15.16 -12.88
N ARG A 114 9.61 16.46 -12.94
CA ARG A 114 9.61 17.23 -14.20
C ARG A 114 10.98 17.24 -14.86
N LEU A 115 12.03 17.51 -14.08
CA LEU A 115 13.40 17.52 -14.59
C LEU A 115 13.78 16.15 -15.18
N PHE A 116 13.46 15.07 -14.48
CA PHE A 116 13.80 13.72 -14.91
C PHE A 116 13.13 13.35 -16.23
N VAL A 117 11.85 13.70 -16.38
CA VAL A 117 11.06 13.40 -17.59
C VAL A 117 11.42 14.32 -18.76
N LEU A 118 11.60 15.61 -18.52
CA LEU A 118 11.92 16.58 -19.59
C LEU A 118 13.37 16.50 -20.07
N ALA A 119 14.30 16.08 -19.20
CA ALA A 119 15.70 15.85 -19.59
C ALA A 119 15.91 14.50 -20.32
N SER A 120 14.87 13.67 -20.42
CA SER A 120 14.98 12.33 -21.01
C SER A 120 15.09 12.39 -22.55
N PRO A 121 16.03 11.65 -23.17
CA PRO A 121 16.11 11.55 -24.62
C PRO A 121 14.83 10.96 -25.21
N ALA A 122 14.42 11.42 -26.40
CA ALA A 122 13.16 10.99 -27.05
C ALA A 122 12.98 9.47 -27.14
N LYS A 123 14.06 8.70 -27.32
CA LYS A 123 14.03 7.22 -27.38
C LYS A 123 13.77 6.54 -26.05
N LEU A 124 14.00 7.22 -24.92
CA LEU A 124 13.87 6.69 -23.57
C LEU A 124 12.68 7.30 -22.81
N VAL A 125 11.82 8.07 -23.49
CA VAL A 125 10.70 8.76 -22.83
C VAL A 125 9.75 7.78 -22.13
N THR A 126 9.40 6.67 -22.75
CA THR A 126 8.52 5.66 -22.13
C THR A 126 9.12 5.03 -20.87
N PRO A 127 10.34 4.44 -20.91
CA PRO A 127 10.92 3.89 -19.69
C PRO A 127 11.16 4.94 -18.62
N MET A 128 11.50 6.17 -18.98
CA MET A 128 11.71 7.24 -18.00
C MET A 128 10.41 7.72 -17.37
N VAL A 129 9.30 7.75 -18.11
CA VAL A 129 7.97 8.06 -17.56
C VAL A 129 7.51 6.95 -16.61
N VAL A 130 7.66 5.68 -16.99
CA VAL A 130 7.29 4.56 -16.10
C VAL A 130 8.16 4.60 -14.84
N PHE A 131 9.48 4.75 -14.99
CA PHE A 131 10.42 4.84 -13.86
C PHE A 131 10.12 6.02 -12.93
N ALA A 132 9.88 7.21 -13.49
CA ALA A 132 9.46 8.37 -12.72
C ALA A 132 8.14 8.11 -11.99
N GLY A 133 7.24 7.33 -12.59
CA GLY A 133 6.00 6.88 -11.97
C GLY A 133 6.25 5.98 -10.77
N VAL A 134 7.09 4.95 -10.91
CA VAL A 134 7.48 4.06 -9.81
C VAL A 134 8.10 4.86 -8.66
N MET A 135 9.05 5.75 -8.98
CA MET A 135 9.74 6.58 -7.98
C MET A 135 8.84 7.66 -7.34
N SER A 136 7.69 7.99 -7.94
CA SER A 136 6.81 9.06 -7.45
C SER A 136 6.14 8.74 -6.11
N ASN A 137 6.07 7.46 -5.71
CA ASN A 137 5.59 7.06 -4.37
C ASN A 137 6.42 7.71 -3.24
N ALA A 138 7.71 8.02 -3.48
CA ALA A 138 8.50 8.78 -2.50
C ALA A 138 7.89 10.15 -2.16
N GLY A 139 7.12 10.73 -3.08
CA GLY A 139 6.41 12.00 -2.92
C GLY A 139 4.94 11.83 -2.62
N SER A 140 4.54 10.72 -2.00
CA SER A 140 3.15 10.36 -1.67
C SER A 140 2.24 10.24 -2.90
N GLU A 141 1.69 11.34 -3.39
CA GLU A 141 0.64 11.37 -4.44
C GLU A 141 1.00 12.23 -5.65
N VAL A 142 2.20 12.82 -5.67
CA VAL A 142 2.65 13.72 -6.75
C VAL A 142 2.62 13.03 -8.13
N GLY A 143 2.82 11.72 -8.17
CA GLY A 143 2.74 10.92 -9.40
C GLY A 143 1.39 11.03 -10.10
N TYR A 144 0.28 10.83 -9.39
CA TYR A 144 -1.04 10.86 -10.01
C TYR A 144 -1.38 12.26 -10.53
N VAL A 145 -1.08 13.30 -9.74
CA VAL A 145 -1.48 14.67 -10.03
C VAL A 145 -0.61 15.31 -11.11
N LEU A 146 0.71 15.13 -11.06
CA LEU A 146 1.64 15.83 -11.96
C LEU A 146 2.13 14.95 -13.11
N LEU A 147 2.52 13.70 -12.84
CA LEU A 147 3.19 12.88 -13.85
C LEU A 147 2.22 12.41 -14.94
N THR A 148 1.00 12.02 -14.56
CA THR A 148 -0.01 11.53 -15.50
C THR A 148 -0.32 12.53 -16.62
N PRO A 149 -0.72 13.80 -16.34
CA PRO A 149 -0.95 14.78 -17.40
C PRO A 149 0.34 15.21 -18.11
N LEU A 150 1.48 15.29 -17.40
CA LEU A 150 2.77 15.64 -17.99
C LEU A 150 3.22 14.62 -19.04
N ALA A 151 3.06 13.33 -18.75
CA ALA A 151 3.38 12.25 -19.68
C ALA A 151 2.49 12.31 -20.93
N ALA A 152 1.20 12.56 -20.77
CA ALA A 152 0.29 12.73 -21.91
C ALA A 152 0.72 13.88 -22.83
N ALA A 153 1.04 15.04 -22.25
CA ALA A 153 1.51 16.21 -22.99
C ALA A 153 2.86 15.96 -23.67
N LEU A 154 3.80 15.30 -22.99
CA LEU A 154 5.10 14.96 -23.55
C LEU A 154 4.99 14.01 -24.74
N PHE A 155 4.16 12.96 -24.62
CA PHE A 155 3.92 12.05 -25.74
C PHE A 155 3.30 12.79 -26.93
N HIS A 156 2.34 13.69 -26.68
CA HIS A 156 1.76 14.52 -27.72
C HIS A 156 2.82 15.40 -28.43
N ALA A 157 3.67 16.08 -27.67
CA ALA A 157 4.72 16.94 -28.20
C ALA A 157 5.76 16.18 -29.04
N LEU A 158 5.95 14.88 -28.78
CA LEU A 158 6.83 14.00 -29.54
C LEU A 158 6.13 13.34 -30.74
N GLY A 159 4.90 13.73 -31.05
CA GLY A 159 4.11 13.14 -32.14
C GLY A 159 3.55 11.75 -31.84
N ARG A 160 3.57 11.31 -30.57
CA ARG A 160 3.02 10.03 -30.12
C ARG A 160 1.62 10.21 -29.55
N HIS A 161 0.84 9.12 -29.51
CA HIS A 161 -0.54 9.18 -29.01
C HIS A 161 -0.56 9.50 -27.49
N PRO A 162 -1.28 10.54 -27.02
CA PRO A 162 -1.24 10.98 -25.61
C PRO A 162 -1.71 9.92 -24.61
N ILE A 163 -2.65 9.05 -25.01
CA ILE A 163 -3.14 7.94 -24.16
C ILE A 163 -2.00 6.97 -23.79
N LEU A 164 -0.98 6.81 -24.63
CA LEU A 164 0.18 5.99 -24.31
C LEU A 164 0.97 6.58 -23.15
N GLY A 165 1.13 7.91 -23.12
CA GLY A 165 1.75 8.61 -22.00
C GLY A 165 0.93 8.47 -20.71
N LEU A 166 -0.40 8.57 -20.80
CA LEU A 166 -1.31 8.34 -19.66
C LEU A 166 -1.17 6.90 -19.12
N ALA A 167 -1.22 5.91 -20.01
CA ALA A 167 -1.12 4.50 -19.63
C ALA A 167 0.24 4.17 -19.01
N ALA A 168 1.34 4.69 -19.59
CA ALA A 168 2.69 4.50 -19.07
C ALA A 168 2.86 5.10 -17.67
N ALA A 169 2.42 6.34 -17.48
CA ALA A 169 2.50 7.01 -16.18
C ALA A 169 1.63 6.27 -15.15
N PHE A 170 0.38 5.94 -15.50
CA PHE A 170 -0.53 5.26 -14.59
C PHE A 170 -0.02 3.87 -14.19
N ALA A 171 0.54 3.10 -15.14
CA ALA A 171 1.16 1.81 -14.85
C ALA A 171 2.37 1.95 -13.91
N GLY A 172 3.19 2.98 -14.09
CA GLY A 172 4.32 3.25 -13.20
C GLY A 172 3.88 3.66 -11.79
N VAL A 173 2.96 4.61 -11.67
CA VAL A 173 2.51 5.15 -10.36
C VAL A 173 1.70 4.11 -9.59
N SER A 174 0.71 3.47 -10.23
CA SER A 174 -0.18 2.52 -9.56
C SER A 174 0.44 1.13 -9.44
N GLY A 175 0.95 0.59 -10.54
CA GLY A 175 1.55 -0.75 -10.57
C GLY A 175 2.91 -0.82 -9.88
N GLY A 176 3.63 0.29 -9.80
CA GLY A 176 4.92 0.40 -9.12
C GLY A 176 4.87 0.87 -7.68
N TYR A 177 3.68 1.04 -7.08
CA TYR A 177 3.49 1.73 -5.80
C TYR A 177 4.48 1.27 -4.70
N SER A 178 4.70 -0.03 -4.53
CA SER A 178 5.63 -0.52 -3.50
C SER A 178 7.11 -0.46 -3.90
N ALA A 179 7.43 -0.52 -5.18
CA ALA A 179 8.82 -0.55 -5.63
C ALA A 179 9.44 0.86 -5.55
N ASN A 180 10.62 0.97 -4.95
CA ASN A 180 11.29 2.25 -4.81
C ASN A 180 12.81 2.06 -4.60
N LEU A 181 13.59 3.07 -4.97
CA LEU A 181 15.03 3.14 -4.64
C LEU A 181 15.29 3.87 -3.32
N VAL A 182 14.35 4.69 -2.88
CA VAL A 182 14.41 5.44 -1.62
C VAL A 182 13.36 4.90 -0.67
N ILE A 183 13.70 4.86 0.62
CA ILE A 183 12.76 4.44 1.66
C ILE A 183 11.62 5.45 1.77
N GLY A 184 10.40 4.95 1.63
CA GLY A 184 9.18 5.74 1.74
C GLY A 184 8.41 5.48 3.03
N SER A 185 7.30 6.20 3.17
CA SER A 185 6.33 6.00 4.24
C SER A 185 5.74 4.58 4.24
N VAL A 186 5.56 3.98 3.05
CA VAL A 186 5.04 2.62 2.87
C VAL A 186 5.95 1.57 3.52
N ASP A 187 7.27 1.68 3.33
CA ASP A 187 8.23 0.73 3.90
C ASP A 187 8.20 0.74 5.43
N VAL A 188 8.15 1.94 6.01
CA VAL A 188 8.05 2.15 7.45
C VAL A 188 6.75 1.56 8.01
N LEU A 189 5.63 1.84 7.35
CA LEU A 189 4.32 1.37 7.76
C LEU A 189 4.24 -0.16 7.72
N LEU A 190 4.68 -0.78 6.62
CA LEU A 190 4.67 -2.23 6.46
C LEU A 190 5.63 -2.92 7.43
N ALA A 191 6.82 -2.35 7.65
CA ALA A 191 7.76 -2.87 8.63
C ALA A 191 7.18 -2.83 10.05
N GLY A 192 6.55 -1.72 10.44
CA GLY A 192 5.93 -1.59 11.76
C GLY A 192 4.76 -2.54 11.98
N LEU A 193 3.91 -2.75 10.97
CA LEU A 193 2.83 -3.74 10.99
C LEU A 193 3.39 -5.17 11.12
N THR A 194 4.40 -5.49 10.33
CA THR A 194 5.05 -6.81 10.35
C THR A 194 5.71 -7.07 11.71
N GLN A 195 6.35 -6.05 12.30
CA GLN A 195 6.93 -6.15 13.64
C GLN A 195 5.86 -6.42 14.69
N ALA A 196 4.76 -5.67 14.69
CA ALA A 196 3.66 -5.86 15.64
C ALA A 196 3.07 -7.29 15.54
N ALA A 197 2.92 -7.82 14.32
CA ALA A 197 2.47 -9.19 14.10
C ALA A 197 3.50 -10.23 14.58
N ALA A 198 4.79 -10.02 14.30
CA ALA A 198 5.85 -10.94 14.72
C ALA A 198 6.01 -11.01 16.25
N GLN A 199 5.76 -9.90 16.94
CA GLN A 199 5.83 -9.81 18.40
C GLN A 199 4.72 -10.57 19.14
N ILE A 200 3.70 -11.06 18.43
CA ILE A 200 2.74 -12.03 18.98
C ILE A 200 3.43 -13.35 19.31
N VAL A 201 4.47 -13.73 18.55
CA VAL A 201 5.22 -14.99 18.71
C VAL A 201 6.55 -14.77 19.39
N ASN A 202 7.31 -13.74 18.98
CA ASN A 202 8.63 -13.40 19.53
C ASN A 202 8.68 -11.92 19.93
N PRO A 203 8.58 -11.60 21.24
CA PRO A 203 8.55 -10.22 21.73
C PRO A 203 9.78 -9.37 21.37
N GLU A 204 10.94 -9.99 21.15
CA GLU A 204 12.19 -9.28 20.82
C GLU A 204 12.38 -9.06 19.31
N TYR A 205 11.47 -9.57 18.48
CA TYR A 205 11.60 -9.45 17.03
C TYR A 205 11.47 -7.98 16.61
N LYS A 206 12.44 -7.51 15.82
CA LYS A 206 12.49 -6.16 15.26
C LYS A 206 12.55 -6.23 13.76
N VAL A 207 11.70 -5.47 13.08
CA VAL A 207 11.70 -5.37 11.62
C VAL A 207 12.23 -3.99 11.24
N ASN A 208 13.39 -3.98 10.59
CA ASN A 208 13.96 -2.74 10.06
C ASN A 208 13.17 -2.30 8.81
N ALA A 209 12.91 -1.01 8.65
CA ALA A 209 12.32 -0.44 7.43
C ALA A 209 13.17 -0.76 6.18
N LEU A 210 14.48 -0.95 6.35
CA LEU A 210 15.40 -1.36 5.27
C LEU A 210 15.29 -2.83 4.88
N ALA A 211 14.49 -3.65 5.57
CA ALA A 211 14.45 -5.10 5.36
C ALA A 211 14.15 -5.49 3.91
N ASN A 212 13.31 -4.72 3.22
CA ASN A 212 12.92 -4.98 1.83
C ASN A 212 13.69 -4.14 0.81
N TRP A 213 14.63 -3.29 1.23
CA TRP A 213 15.20 -2.26 0.35
C TRP A 213 15.89 -2.84 -0.91
N TYR A 214 16.65 -3.93 -0.76
CA TYR A 214 17.28 -4.60 -1.90
C TYR A 214 16.23 -5.19 -2.87
N PHE A 215 15.17 -5.78 -2.34
CA PHE A 215 14.09 -6.36 -3.15
C PHE A 215 13.31 -5.27 -3.90
N MET A 216 12.99 -4.16 -3.23
CA MET A 216 12.31 -3.01 -3.84
C MET A 216 13.19 -2.33 -4.90
N GLY A 217 14.50 -2.24 -4.64
CA GLY A 217 15.45 -1.67 -5.58
C GLY A 217 15.50 -2.46 -6.89
N VAL A 218 15.60 -3.80 -6.82
CA VAL A 218 15.53 -4.68 -8.01
C VAL A 218 14.15 -4.61 -8.68
N SER A 219 13.08 -4.62 -7.87
CA SER A 219 11.71 -4.55 -8.37
C SER A 219 11.43 -3.26 -9.14
N THR A 220 12.05 -2.15 -8.77
CA THR A 220 11.92 -0.85 -9.48
C THR A 220 12.29 -1.00 -10.95
N PHE A 221 13.44 -1.62 -11.23
CA PHE A 221 13.90 -1.82 -12.60
C PHE A 221 13.05 -2.87 -13.33
N MET A 222 12.62 -3.93 -12.63
CA MET A 222 11.75 -4.96 -13.19
C MET A 222 10.39 -4.40 -13.61
N VAL A 223 9.73 -3.62 -12.74
CA VAL A 223 8.45 -2.97 -13.02
C VAL A 223 8.60 -1.94 -14.13
N THR A 224 9.69 -1.16 -14.12
CA THR A 224 9.99 -0.22 -15.20
C THR A 224 10.11 -0.92 -16.54
N ALA A 225 10.87 -2.02 -16.61
CA ALA A 225 11.05 -2.80 -17.83
C ALA A 225 9.72 -3.41 -18.31
N ALA A 226 8.95 -4.01 -17.40
CA ALA A 226 7.65 -4.60 -17.71
C ALA A 226 6.64 -3.55 -18.20
N GLY A 227 6.49 -2.44 -17.48
CA GLY A 227 5.58 -1.34 -17.85
C GLY A 227 5.97 -0.70 -19.19
N THR A 228 7.27 -0.55 -19.45
CA THR A 228 7.77 -0.08 -20.75
C THR A 228 7.42 -1.07 -21.85
N TRP A 229 7.67 -2.36 -21.63
CA TRP A 229 7.41 -3.40 -22.62
C TRP A 229 5.92 -3.48 -22.97
N VAL A 230 5.04 -3.50 -21.96
CA VAL A 230 3.59 -3.49 -22.19
C VAL A 230 3.17 -2.24 -22.97
N THR A 231 3.66 -1.06 -22.58
CA THR A 231 3.32 0.20 -23.26
C THR A 231 3.75 0.18 -24.72
N GLU A 232 4.99 -0.22 -25.02
CA GLU A 232 5.57 -0.16 -26.37
C GLU A 232 5.14 -1.32 -27.29
N LYS A 233 4.77 -2.48 -26.75
CA LYS A 233 4.49 -3.69 -27.54
C LYS A 233 3.03 -4.09 -27.60
N ILE A 234 2.23 -3.67 -26.63
CA ILE A 234 0.82 -4.07 -26.52
C ILE A 234 -0.11 -2.87 -26.72
N VAL A 235 0.25 -1.70 -26.18
CA VAL A 235 -0.63 -0.51 -26.20
C VAL A 235 -0.33 0.41 -27.38
N ALA A 236 0.95 0.64 -27.71
CA ALA A 236 1.42 1.53 -28.78
C ALA A 236 1.17 0.96 -30.18
#